data_AF-A0A5C4J7F7-F1
#
_entry.id   AF-A0A5C4J7F7-F1
#
_cell.length_a   1.000
_cell.length_b   1.000
_cell.length_c   1.000
_cell.angle_alpha   90.00
_cell.angle_beta   90.00
_cell.angle_gamma   90.00
#
_symmetry.space_group_name_H-M   'P 1'
#
loop_
_entity.id
_entity.type
_entity.pdbx_description
1 polymer ?
#
loop_
_entity_poly.entity_id
_entity_poly.type
_entity_poly.pdbx_seq_one_letter_code
_entity_poly.pdbx_strand_id
1 'polypeptide(L)' 'MRSAGTTPHAAAKAELERDFPAWRFLVSDHRRWWALRGPLPFDQVNEVDVVDADTPEDLRARLLRLAPTGSKTAL' A
#
# COMPACT_ATOMS: atom_id res chain seq x y z
N MET A 1 24.45 -22.10 -1.93
CA MET A 1 23.08 -21.61 -2.22
C MET A 1 22.46 -21.16 -0.91
N ARG A 2 22.21 -19.86 -0.70
CA ARG A 2 21.43 -19.42 0.47
C ARG A 2 19.97 -19.63 0.12
N SER A 3 19.29 -20.53 0.83
CA SER A 3 17.84 -20.67 0.78
C SER A 3 17.22 -19.30 0.98
N ALA A 4 16.42 -18.85 0.02
CA ALA A 4 15.66 -17.61 0.11
C ALA A 4 14.56 -17.82 1.15
N GLY A 5 14.91 -17.78 2.43
CA GLY A 5 13.91 -17.56 3.47
C GLY A 5 13.27 -16.21 3.16
N THR A 6 11.98 -16.21 2.80
CA THR A 6 11.21 -14.98 2.61
C THR A 6 11.40 -14.13 3.85
N THR A 7 12.01 -12.95 3.69
CA THR A 7 12.19 -12.03 4.81
C THR A 7 10.81 -11.58 5.30
N PRO A 8 10.64 -11.25 6.59
CA PRO A 8 9.36 -10.76 7.10
C PRO A 8 8.79 -9.59 6.29
N HIS A 9 9.66 -8.71 5.78
CA HIS A 9 9.26 -7.62 4.88
C HIS A 9 8.72 -8.12 3.53
N ALA A 10 9.32 -9.15 2.92
CA ALA A 10 8.82 -9.69 1.67
C ALA A 10 7.42 -10.32 1.82
N ALA A 11 7.18 -11.01 2.94
CA ALA A 11 5.85 -11.56 3.26
C ALA A 11 4.81 -10.44 3.49
N ALA A 12 5.12 -9.47 4.36
CA ALA A 12 4.22 -8.34 4.64
C ALA A 12 3.91 -7.51 3.39
N LYS A 13 4.90 -7.32 2.50
CA LYS A 13 4.70 -6.66 1.21
C LYS A 13 3.72 -7.42 0.32
N ALA A 14 3.87 -8.74 0.20
CA ALA A 14 2.97 -9.57 -0.61
C ALA A 14 1.52 -9.54 -0.09
N GLU A 15 1.33 -9.51 1.23
CA GLU A 15 0.00 -9.35 1.84
C GLU A 15 -0.62 -7.98 1.54
N LEU A 16 0.18 -6.91 1.62
CA LEU A 16 -0.27 -5.57 1.26
C LEU A 16 -0.65 -5.46 -0.23
N GLU A 17 0.15 -6.03 -1.13
CA GLU A 17 -0.15 -6.07 -2.56
C GLU A 17 -1.44 -6.84 -2.86
N ARG A 18 -1.70 -7.94 -2.14
CA ARG A 18 -2.95 -8.70 -2.26
C ARG A 18 -4.17 -7.91 -1.78
N ASP A 19 -4.03 -7.23 -0.64
CA ASP A 19 -5.15 -6.55 0.02
C ASP A 19 -5.45 -5.17 -0.61
N PHE A 20 -4.46 -4.55 -1.29
CA PHE A 20 -4.57 -3.23 -1.91
C PHE A 20 -4.02 -3.22 -3.35
N PRO A 21 -4.66 -3.92 -4.31
CA PRO A 21 -4.12 -4.08 -5.67
C PRO A 21 -3.99 -2.78 -6.48
N ALA A 22 -4.68 -1.70 -6.08
CA ALA A 22 -4.55 -0.38 -6.69
C ALA A 22 -3.27 0.39 -6.27
N TRP A 23 -2.53 -0.16 -5.29
CA TRP A 23 -1.36 0.47 -4.70
C TRP A 23 -0.11 -0.37 -5.00
N ARG A 24 0.99 0.31 -5.32
CA ARG A 24 2.33 -0.29 -5.42
C ARG A 24 3.10 -0.03 -4.14
N PHE A 25 3.74 -1.07 -3.61
CA PHE A 25 4.45 -1.01 -2.33
C PHE A 25 5.97 -0.98 -2.51
N LEU A 26 6.63 -0.10 -1.75
CA LEU A 26 8.07 -0.01 -1.65
C LEU A 26 8.47 -0.15 -0.19
N VAL A 27 9.54 -0.89 0.08
CA VAL A 27 10.16 -0.98 1.40
C VAL A 27 11.63 -0.63 1.26
N SER A 28 12.12 0.25 2.12
CA SER A 28 13.56 0.54 2.22
C SER A 28 14.23 -0.38 3.22
N ASP A 29 15.55 -0.54 3.09
CA ASP A 29 16.38 -1.23 4.09
C ASP A 29 16.36 -0.54 5.46
N HIS A 30 15.97 0.75 5.49
CA HIS A 30 15.84 1.57 6.70
C HIS A 30 14.46 1.45 7.37
N ARG A 31 13.70 0.38 7.07
CA ARG A 31 12.36 0.07 7.64
C ARG A 31 11.24 1.04 7.26
N ARG A 32 11.48 2.00 6.37
CA ARG A 32 10.38 2.87 5.89
C ARG A 32 9.65 2.22 4.73
N TRP A 33 8.33 2.29 4.79
CA TRP A 33 7.38 1.74 3.83
C TRP A 33 6.64 2.84 3.10
N TRP A 34 6.35 2.61 1.82
CA TRP A 34 5.54 3.50 0.99
C TRP A 34 4.50 2.69 0.21
N ALA A 35 3.30 3.26 0.09
CA ALA A 35 2.29 2.89 -0.87
C ALA A 35 2.11 4.04 -1.85
N LEU A 36 2.17 3.73 -3.14
CA LEU A 36 2.01 4.69 -4.23
C LEU A 36 0.84 4.24 -5.12
N ARG A 37 -0.08 5.13 -5.46
CA ARG A 37 -1.08 4.90 -6.52
C ARG A 37 -0.89 5.93 -7.62
N GLY A 38 -0.99 5.52 -8.89
CA GLY A 38 -1.03 6.47 -10.00
C GLY A 38 -0.25 6.08 -11.26
N PRO A 39 -0.22 6.97 -12.27
CA PRO A 39 -0.72 8.36 -12.22
C PRO A 39 -2.23 8.44 -12.02
N LEU A 40 -2.67 9.32 -11.13
CA LEU A 40 -4.10 9.56 -10.92
C LEU A 40 -4.67 10.36 -12.10
N PRO A 41 -5.92 10.11 -12.51
CA PRO A 41 -6.59 10.92 -13.52
C PRO A 41 -6.83 12.35 -13.00
N PHE A 42 -7.03 13.30 -13.92
CA PHE A 42 -7.07 14.73 -13.60
C PHE A 42 -8.20 15.12 -12.64
N ASP A 43 -9.29 14.37 -12.64
CA ASP A 43 -10.41 14.52 -11.70
C ASP A 43 -10.06 14.11 -10.25
N GLN A 44 -8.90 13.46 -10.05
CA GLN A 44 -8.42 12.95 -8.76
C GLN A 44 -7.12 13.64 -8.31
N VAL A 45 -6.77 14.82 -8.83
CA VAL A 45 -5.52 15.52 -8.46
C VAL A 45 -5.41 15.90 -6.98
N ASN A 46 -6.51 15.95 -6.24
CA ASN A 46 -6.54 16.25 -4.81
C ASN A 46 -6.57 14.99 -3.93
N GLU A 47 -6.58 13.82 -4.54
CA GLU A 47 -6.60 12.54 -3.84
C GLU A 47 -5.21 12.16 -3.34
N VAL A 48 -5.14 11.49 -2.18
CA VAL A 48 -3.85 11.05 -1.61
C VAL A 48 -3.27 9.95 -2.50
N ASP A 49 -2.15 10.20 -3.17
CA ASP A 49 -1.50 9.25 -4.08
C ASP A 49 -0.26 8.58 -3.48
N VAL A 50 0.24 9.09 -2.36
CA VAL A 50 1.38 8.57 -1.61
C VAL A 50 1.03 8.46 -0.12
N VAL A 51 1.31 7.30 0.47
CA VAL A 51 1.23 7.06 1.92
C VAL A 51 2.54 6.42 2.37
N ASP A 52 3.09 6.87 3.49
CA ASP A 52 4.25 6.24 4.11
C ASP A 52 3.99 5.83 5.56
N ALA A 53 4.79 4.91 6.06
CA ALA A 53 4.83 4.51 7.47
C ALA A 53 6.14 3.81 7.83
N ASP A 54 6.42 3.67 9.13
CA ASP A 54 7.59 2.95 9.63
C ASP A 54 7.36 1.43 9.80
N THR A 55 6.10 0.99 9.69
CA THR A 55 5.69 -0.41 9.81
C THR A 55 4.65 -0.77 8.74
N PRO A 56 4.59 -2.03 8.29
CA PRO A 56 3.55 -2.47 7.36
C PRO A 56 2.15 -2.43 7.97
N GLU A 57 2.02 -2.62 9.28
CA GLU A 57 0.75 -2.53 10.01
C GLU A 57 0.21 -1.09 10.01
N ASP A 58 1.05 -0.10 10.28
CA ASP A 58 0.67 1.31 10.22
C ASP A 58 0.31 1.73 8.79
N LEU A 59 1.05 1.23 7.79
CA LEU A 59 0.74 1.50 6.39
C LEU A 59 -0.64 0.94 6.02
N ARG A 60 -0.94 -0.31 6.40
CA ARG A 60 -2.26 -0.92 6.22
C ARG A 60 -3.34 -0.09 6.89
N ALA A 61 -3.16 0.31 8.15
CA ALA A 61 -4.14 1.11 8.88
C ALA A 61 -4.41 2.47 8.22
N ARG A 62 -3.38 3.12 7.67
CA ARG A 62 -3.52 4.35 6.89
C ARG A 62 -4.30 4.11 5.59
N LEU A 63 -3.96 3.05 4.84
CA LEU A 63 -4.67 2.71 3.59
C LEU A 63 -6.13 2.35 3.82
N LEU A 64 -6.46 1.63 4.89
CA LEU A 64 -7.85 1.32 5.26
C LEU A 64 -8.68 2.57 5.56
N ARG A 65 -8.06 3.65 6.08
CA ARG A 65 -8.74 4.94 6.27
C ARG A 65 -8.97 5.71 4.96
N LEU A 66 -8.15 5.45 3.94
CA LEU A 66 -8.29 6.05 2.61
C LEU A 66 -9.22 5.26 1.69
N ALA A 67 -9.34 3.94 1.91
CA ALA A 67 -10.29 3.12 1.18
C ALA A 67 -11.70 3.68 1.47
N PRO A 68 -12.43 4.16 0.45
CA PRO A 68 -13.78 4.64 0.67
C PRO A 68 -14.59 3.50 1.28
N THR A 69 -15.17 3.75 2.46
CA THR A 69 -16.09 2.81 3.09
C THR A 69 -17.33 2.72 2.19
N GLY A 70 -17.36 1.69 1.35
CA GLY A 70 -18.45 1.43 0.42
C GLY A 70 -18.31 2.21 -0.89
N SER A 71 -17.91 1.50 -1.94
CA SER A 71 -18.52 1.74 -3.25
C SER A 71 -20.02 1.57 -3.08
N LYS A 72 -20.72 2.67 -2.89
CA LYS A 72 -22.10 2.82 -3.34
C LYS A 72 -22.08 2.55 -4.84
N THR A 73 -22.35 1.30 -5.24
CA THR A 73 -22.91 1.03 -6.56
C THR A 73 -24.24 1.77 -6.62
N ALA A 74 -24.19 2.99 -7.15
CA ALA A 74 -25.37 3.75 -7.49
C ALA A 74 -26.03 3.09 -8.70
N LEU A 75 -27.30 2.70 -8.50
CA LEU A 75 -28.43 2.57 -9.43
C LEU A 75 -28.14 2.28 -10.90
#